data_AF-A0A6V7JBU4-F1
#
_entry.id   AF-A0A6V7JBU4-F1
#
_cell.length_a   1.000
_cell.length_b   1.000
_cell.length_c   1.000
_cell.angle_alpha   90.00
_cell.angle_beta   90.00
_cell.angle_gamma   90.00
#
_symmetry.space_group_name_H-M   'P 1'
#
loop_
_entity.id
_entity.type
_entity.pdbx_description
1 polymer ?
#
loop_
_entity_poly.entity_id
_entity_poly.type
_entity_poly.pdbx_seq_one_letter_code
_entity_poly.pdbx_strand_id
1 'polypeptide(L)'
;VLHPETGRFLEVCSDQPGLHFYTTNDFPYWENLDFWDGGGESFCKKPKDVGRDTVGLSAKGGALYKKHGGFSLSPRNFPDSMNFSHFPTNVISPGCEYRHNISFKFGIK
;
A
#
# COMPACT_ATOMS: atom_id res chain seq x y z
N VAL A 1 0.78 -14.85 0.42
CA VAL A 1 -0.64 -14.47 0.58
C VAL A 1 -1.50 -15.42 -0.23
N LEU A 2 -2.46 -16.08 0.40
CA LEU A 2 -3.44 -16.96 -0.26
C LEU A 2 -4.82 -16.31 -0.13
N HIS A 3 -5.59 -16.26 -1.22
CA HIS A 3 -6.99 -15.87 -1.20
C HIS A 3 -7.87 -17.12 -1.36
N PRO A 4 -8.44 -17.66 -0.26
CA PRO A 4 -9.06 -18.99 -0.26
C PRO A 4 -10.18 -19.14 -1.28
N GLU A 5 -11.05 -18.13 -1.42
CA GLU A 5 -12.23 -18.21 -2.30
C GLU A 5 -11.88 -18.36 -3.78
N THR A 6 -10.72 -17.85 -4.18
CA THR A 6 -10.29 -17.88 -5.59
C THR A 6 -9.14 -18.85 -5.86
N GLY A 7 -8.58 -19.48 -4.83
CA GLY A 7 -7.35 -20.28 -4.93
C GLY A 7 -6.08 -19.50 -5.30
N ARG A 8 -6.20 -18.22 -5.67
CA ARG A 8 -5.07 -17.35 -6.04
C ARG A 8 -4.10 -17.19 -4.89
N PHE A 9 -2.81 -17.31 -5.19
CA PHE A 9 -1.75 -16.98 -4.26
C PHE A 9 -0.75 -15.99 -4.87
N LEU A 10 -0.09 -15.26 -3.97
CA LEU A 10 1.06 -14.41 -4.22
C LEU A 10 2.17 -14.77 -3.22
N GLU A 11 3.33 -15.14 -3.71
CA GLU A 11 4.57 -15.26 -2.96
C GLU A 11 5.46 -14.05 -3.28
N VAL A 12 6.03 -13.43 -2.25
CA VAL A 12 6.96 -12.31 -2.38
C VAL A 12 8.29 -12.74 -1.78
N CYS A 13 9.36 -12.67 -2.55
CA CYS A 13 10.72 -12.91 -2.07
C CYS A 13 11.56 -11.66 -2.32
N SER A 14 12.42 -11.29 -1.38
CA SER A 14 13.32 -10.15 -1.50
C SER A 14 14.59 -10.32 -0.68
N ASP A 15 15.66 -9.66 -1.11
CA ASP A 15 16.91 -9.49 -0.35
C ASP A 15 16.92 -8.22 0.53
N GLN A 16 15.81 -7.48 0.57
CA GLN A 16 15.62 -6.37 1.51
C GLN A 16 15.47 -6.90 2.94
N PRO A 17 16.01 -6.20 3.95
CA PRO A 17 16.05 -6.71 5.32
C PRO A 17 14.70 -6.60 6.05
N GLY A 18 13.76 -5.82 5.52
CA GLY A 18 12.44 -5.62 6.10
C GLY A 18 11.33 -5.64 5.07
N LEU A 19 10.10 -5.71 5.58
CA LEU A 19 8.87 -5.65 4.80
C LEU A 19 7.87 -4.74 5.51
N HIS A 20 7.53 -3.62 4.89
CA HIS A 20 6.39 -2.82 5.36
C HIS A 20 5.11 -3.41 4.76
N PHE A 21 4.23 -3.90 5.64
CA PHE A 21 2.90 -4.37 5.30
C PHE A 21 1.85 -3.36 5.75
N TYR A 22 1.02 -2.91 4.83
CA TYR A 22 -0.01 -1.91 5.10
C TYR A 22 -1.33 -2.30 4.46
N THR A 23 -2.42 -2.23 5.24
CA THR A 23 -3.75 -2.73 4.88
C THR A 23 -4.69 -1.64 4.39
N THR A 24 -4.19 -0.56 3.80
CA THR A 24 -5.02 0.54 3.24
C THR A 24 -5.97 1.18 4.27
N ASN A 25 -5.44 1.45 5.47
CA ASN A 25 -6.24 1.98 6.58
C ASN A 25 -6.75 3.41 6.34
N ASP A 26 -6.03 4.18 5.52
CA ASP A 26 -6.31 5.59 5.21
C ASP A 26 -7.12 5.76 3.92
N PHE A 27 -7.49 4.65 3.26
CA PHE A 27 -8.46 4.73 2.17
C PHE A 27 -9.81 5.21 2.73
N PRO A 28 -10.57 5.98 1.93
CA PRO A 28 -11.77 6.65 2.41
C PRO A 28 -12.77 5.65 3.01
N TYR A 29 -13.36 6.08 4.12
CA TYR A 29 -14.46 5.44 4.81
C TYR A 29 -15.48 6.52 5.20
N TRP A 30 -16.71 6.12 5.51
CA TRP A 30 -17.81 7.07 5.70
C TRP A 30 -17.55 8.14 6.79
N GLU A 31 -16.67 7.86 7.77
CA GLU A 31 -16.30 8.80 8.84
C GLU A 31 -15.14 9.75 8.49
N ASN A 32 -14.30 9.43 7.49
CA ASN A 32 -13.02 10.13 7.24
C ASN A 32 -13.00 10.94 5.93
N LEU A 33 -14.17 11.25 5.38
CA LEU A 33 -14.31 12.00 4.12
C LEU A 33 -13.73 13.42 4.17
N ASP A 34 -13.52 13.98 5.36
CA ASP A 34 -12.95 15.32 5.54
C ASP A 34 -11.40 15.34 5.55
N PHE A 35 -10.75 14.18 5.66
CA PHE A 35 -9.31 14.11 5.88
C PHE A 35 -8.48 14.22 4.59
N TRP A 36 -9.08 13.96 3.42
CA TRP A 36 -8.40 13.97 2.12
C TRP A 36 -8.79 15.17 1.24
N ASP A 37 -9.25 16.28 1.83
CA ASP A 37 -9.46 17.56 1.12
C ASP A 37 -8.15 18.37 1.03
N GLY A 38 -7.03 17.68 0.80
CA GLY A 38 -5.69 18.27 0.68
C GLY A 38 -5.56 19.22 -0.51
N GLY A 39 -6.04 20.46 -0.35
CA GLY A 39 -5.63 21.68 -1.05
C GLY A 39 -5.68 21.72 -2.58
N GLY A 40 -6.13 20.66 -3.25
CA GLY A 40 -6.30 20.57 -4.70
C GLY A 40 -7.70 20.08 -5.00
N GLU A 41 -8.32 20.63 -6.03
CA GLU A 41 -9.71 20.36 -6.42
C GLU A 41 -10.04 18.86 -6.36
N SER A 42 -10.90 18.49 -5.40
CA SER A 42 -11.39 17.13 -5.26
C SER A 42 -12.28 16.81 -6.46
N PHE A 43 -11.86 15.85 -7.29
CA PHE A 43 -12.67 15.31 -8.39
C PHE A 43 -13.91 14.55 -7.86
N CYS A 44 -13.92 14.20 -6.57
CA CYS A 44 -15.03 13.54 -5.90
C CYS A 44 -15.70 14.50 -4.90
N LYS A 45 -16.63 15.32 -5.40
CA LYS A 45 -17.53 16.09 -4.53
C LYS A 45 -18.32 15.12 -3.65
N LYS A 46 -18.49 15.44 -2.35
CA LYS A 46 -19.44 14.75 -1.46
C LYS A 46 -20.82 14.71 -2.17
N PRO A 47 -21.31 13.56 -2.62
CA PRO A 47 -22.62 13.51 -3.24
C PRO A 47 -23.66 13.56 -2.10
N LYS A 48 -24.61 14.50 -2.23
CA LYS A 48 -25.44 14.97 -1.11
C LYS A 48 -26.47 13.94 -0.59
N ASP A 49 -26.70 12.84 -1.30
CA ASP A 49 -27.82 11.93 -1.03
C ASP A 49 -27.45 10.44 -1.06
N VAL A 50 -26.19 10.09 -0.83
CA VAL A 50 -25.74 8.72 -1.11
C VAL A 50 -25.58 7.90 0.16
N GLY A 51 -26.32 6.78 0.21
CA GLY A 51 -26.31 5.84 1.31
C GLY A 51 -24.91 5.31 1.63
N ARG A 52 -24.77 4.80 2.86
CA ARG A 52 -23.53 4.34 3.54
C ARG A 52 -22.53 3.56 2.68
N ASP A 53 -22.97 2.92 1.59
CA ASP A 53 -22.19 2.00 0.76
C ASP A 53 -21.51 2.61 -0.47
N THR A 54 -21.69 3.90 -0.74
CA THR A 54 -21.27 4.55 -2.01
C THR A 54 -20.07 5.48 -1.90
N VAL A 55 -19.53 5.62 -0.68
CA VAL A 55 -18.36 6.47 -0.41
C VAL A 55 -17.09 5.66 -0.64
N GLY A 56 -16.24 6.11 -1.57
CA GLY A 56 -14.92 5.56 -1.82
C GLY A 56 -14.17 6.29 -2.93
N LEU A 57 -12.86 6.08 -3.03
CA LEU A 57 -12.05 6.67 -4.10
C LEU A 57 -12.36 5.92 -5.41
N SER A 58 -12.60 6.65 -6.50
CA SER A 58 -12.88 6.04 -7.80
C SER A 58 -11.75 5.10 -8.22
N ALA A 59 -12.09 3.85 -8.50
CA ALA A 59 -11.16 2.81 -8.90
C ALA A 59 -11.39 2.36 -10.35
N LYS A 60 -10.52 1.47 -10.84
CA LYS A 60 -10.67 0.88 -12.17
C LYS A 60 -11.94 0.03 -12.25
N GLY A 61 -12.56 0.01 -13.43
CA GLY A 61 -13.74 -0.83 -13.69
C GLY A 61 -15.01 -0.39 -12.95
N GLY A 62 -15.11 0.88 -12.54
CA GLY A 62 -16.27 1.40 -11.80
C GLY A 62 -16.33 0.95 -10.33
N ALA A 63 -15.30 0.25 -9.85
CA ALA A 63 -15.18 -0.09 -8.43
C ALA A 63 -14.84 1.15 -7.60
N LEU A 64 -14.93 0.99 -6.27
CA LEU A 64 -14.52 2.00 -5.30
C LEU A 64 -13.45 1.42 -4.38
N TYR A 65 -12.33 2.13 -4.22
CA TYR A 65 -11.34 1.82 -3.20
C TYR A 65 -11.84 2.34 -1.85
N LYS A 66 -12.03 1.41 -0.91
CA LYS A 66 -12.48 1.66 0.47
C LYS A 66 -11.39 1.25 1.46
N LYS A 67 -11.51 1.70 2.71
CA LYS A 67 -10.69 1.20 3.83
C LYS A 67 -10.62 -0.32 3.82
N HIS A 68 -9.41 -0.87 3.89
CA HIS A 68 -9.12 -2.31 3.81
C HIS A 68 -9.48 -2.98 2.47
N GLY A 69 -9.75 -2.21 1.42
CA GLY A 69 -10.03 -2.71 0.07
C GLY A 69 -8.79 -3.28 -0.64
N GLY A 70 -7.62 -3.19 -0.02
CA GLY A 70 -6.39 -3.80 -0.50
C GLY A 70 -5.30 -3.83 0.56
N PHE A 71 -4.11 -4.24 0.13
CA PHE A 71 -2.92 -4.19 0.95
C PHE A 71 -1.69 -3.92 0.08
N SER A 72 -0.62 -3.42 0.69
CA SER A 72 0.69 -3.29 0.06
C SER A 72 1.73 -4.12 0.82
N LEU A 73 2.63 -4.73 0.05
CA LEU A 73 3.81 -5.45 0.55
C LEU A 73 5.02 -4.72 -0.03
N SER A 74 5.71 -3.97 0.82
CA SER A 74 6.84 -3.12 0.40
C SER A 74 8.14 -3.59 1.04
N PRO A 75 8.90 -4.52 0.42
CA PRO A 75 10.24 -4.86 0.88
C PRO A 75 11.14 -3.62 0.89
N ARG A 76 11.79 -3.35 2.02
CA ARG A 76 12.61 -2.14 2.23
C ARG A 76 13.53 -2.29 3.44
N ASN A 77 14.46 -1.37 3.61
CA ASN A 77 15.15 -1.19 4.88
C ASN A 77 14.21 -0.60 5.96
N PHE A 78 14.59 -0.76 7.22
CA PHE A 78 13.77 -0.39 8.38
C PHE A 78 13.40 1.09 8.36
N PRO A 79 12.18 1.46 8.78
CA PRO A 79 11.82 2.86 8.98
C PRO A 79 12.84 3.55 9.89
N ASP A 80 13.17 4.79 9.55
CA ASP A 80 14.08 5.64 10.34
C ASP A 80 15.50 5.11 10.56
N SER A 81 15.95 4.14 9.77
CA SER A 81 17.25 3.47 9.96
C SER A 81 18.49 4.34 9.77
N MET A 82 18.34 5.55 9.22
CA MET A 82 19.40 6.55 9.23
C MET A 82 19.75 7.04 10.64
N ASN A 83 18.80 6.99 11.58
CA ASN A 83 18.94 7.51 12.94
C ASN A 83 19.34 6.44 13.97
N PHE A 84 19.38 5.16 13.58
CA PHE A 84 19.69 4.04 14.47
C PHE A 84 20.85 3.22 13.93
N SER A 85 22.03 3.39 14.52
CA SER A 85 23.30 2.80 14.06
C SER A 85 23.37 1.26 14.07
N HIS A 86 22.46 0.59 14.77
CA HIS A 86 22.38 -0.87 14.83
C HIS A 86 21.51 -1.48 13.71
N PHE A 87 20.82 -0.66 12.91
CA PHE A 87 20.12 -1.11 11.71
C PHE A 87 21.06 -1.21 10.51
N PRO A 88 20.73 -2.02 9.48
CA PRO A 88 21.45 -2.03 8.22
C PRO A 88 21.59 -0.62 7.65
N THR A 89 22.77 -0.29 7.15
CA THR A 89 23.05 1.04 6.59
C THR A 89 22.20 1.32 5.34
N ASN A 90 21.68 2.55 5.23
CA ASN A 90 21.14 3.07 3.97
C ASN A 90 22.13 3.97 3.22
N VAL A 91 23.33 4.16 3.77
CA VAL A 91 24.33 5.04 3.19
C VAL A 91 25.08 4.30 2.11
N ILE A 92 25.09 4.86 0.90
CA ILE A 92 25.91 4.40 -0.21
C ILE A 92 27.04 5.38 -0.49
N SER A 93 28.27 4.89 -0.49
CA SER A 93 29.46 5.70 -0.79
C SER A 93 29.69 5.83 -2.30
N PRO A 94 30.38 6.89 -2.76
CA PRO A 94 30.75 7.01 -4.17
C PRO A 94 31.48 5.78 -4.70
N GLY A 95 31.08 5.28 -5.87
CA GLY A 95 31.63 4.07 -6.48
C GLY A 95 30.98 2.76 -6.02
N CYS A 96 30.14 2.77 -5.00
CA CYS A 96 29.33 1.60 -4.61
C CYS A 96 28.05 1.50 -5.45
N GLU A 97 27.53 0.28 -5.61
CA GLU A 97 26.26 0.00 -6.29
C GLU A 97 25.15 -0.28 -5.27
N TYR A 98 23.99 0.34 -5.44
CA TYR A 98 22.77 0.00 -4.69
C TYR A 98 21.95 -0.97 -5.52
N ARG A 99 21.83 -2.23 -5.06
CA ARG A 99 21.10 -3.27 -5.77
C ARG A 99 20.31 -4.14 -4.82
N HIS A 100 19.04 -4.33 -5.13
CA HIS A 100 18.13 -5.21 -4.43
C HIS A 100 17.18 -5.89 -5.41
N ASN A 101 16.80 -7.12 -5.09
CA ASN A 101 15.92 -7.93 -5.91
C ASN A 101 14.61 -8.19 -5.17
N ILE A 102 13.51 -8.11 -5.91
CA ILE A 102 12.18 -8.49 -5.45
C ILE A 102 11.55 -9.35 -6.54
N SER A 103 11.07 -10.54 -6.18
CA SER A 103 10.32 -11.41 -7.08
C SER A 103 8.91 -11.63 -6.57
N PHE A 104 7.93 -11.45 -7.46
CA PHE A 104 6.53 -11.73 -7.21
C PHE A 104 6.11 -12.97 -7.98
N LYS A 105 5.74 -14.04 -7.28
CA LYS A 105 5.28 -15.29 -7.89
C LYS A 105 3.79 -15.45 -7.63
N PHE A 106 3.04 -15.55 -8.73
CA PHE A 106 1.60 -15.73 -8.72
C PHE A 106 1.26 -17.16 -9.14
N GLY A 107 0.15 -17.67 -8.64
CA GLY A 107 -0.40 -18.94 -9.11
C GLY A 107 -1.77 -19.24 -8.52
N ILE A 108 -2.24 -20.46 -8.81
CA ILE A 108 -3.49 -21.02 -8.29
C ILE A 108 -3.12 -22.27 -7.49
N LYS A 109 -3.76 -22.46 -6.34
CA LYS A 109 -3.66 -23.66 -5.51
C LYS A 109 -4.97 -24.42 -5.50
#